data_AF-A0A271LXU5-F1
#
_entry.id   AF-A0A271LXU5-F1
#
_cell.length_a   1.000
_cell.length_b   1.000
_cell.length_c   1.000
_cell.angle_alpha   90.00
_cell.angle_beta   90.00
_cell.angle_gamma   90.00
#
_symmetry.space_group_name_H-M   'P 1'
#
loop_
_entity.id
_entity.type
_entity.pdbx_description
1 polymer ?
#
loop_
_entity_poly.entity_id
_entity_poly.type
_entity_poly.pdbx_seq_one_letter_code
_entity_poly.pdbx_strand_id
1 'polypeptide(L)'
;MLRVFRVLLLVCLSFGLFHSSVSAASFRDVPFDHWAHDEIRFLTDKKVIRGYDSNQFKPLVTLTRKDAAVMITRAMKLPAVSNPKVKPSDLRPTMAGYKEMMIIANKGMVTLQKNKFQPNSPLTRKEMARMLAVAYDYKGKKTSTFKDVSKSHPYYPYIDALSENDITSGYKDGTFKPDVSVNRAQFSTFLSRVYDQPHHYIVKRKGQTIHKGRSVEEAIALAVKYDDATVHPVSNSLMTYANQPAKMSGTGIHNGVLIYNGAEAPQQGSEFFAPYLKNNEKNLFDTFIFLGRTYTGGEFAETPKNNANYKEWNWYIDRTFDPSGSLSSLNKAVAEAGRTVQIYLSIPYPKSKGTIVKLNGAKEAATLQARENMVKWYIQTVQSRWNKAGYKNMKLVGYYWLNETVINANDELLVTKTAQNVHVNKKKFIYAPHSLSTNFDNWKYYGFDGAYLQPNAFRLHLKDPEARLHKAFLEAQINGSGITLEIDTYSPHQMAAGLPNFERYIEFAHKYQLVGQSLLFYQGTDMIHRMANYRQSPYEEAYQKLTSLF
;
A
#
# COMPACT_ATOMS: atom_id res chain seq x y z
N MET A 1 -77.64 -1.28 -6.96
CA MET A 1 -76.62 -2.19 -7.52
C MET A 1 -75.24 -1.57 -7.31
N LEU A 2 -74.41 -2.25 -6.54
CA LEU A 2 -73.07 -1.85 -6.12
C LEU A 2 -72.13 -1.64 -7.33
N ARG A 3 -71.32 -0.58 -7.31
CA ARG A 3 -70.02 -0.54 -8.02
C ARG A 3 -68.93 -0.12 -7.05
N VAL A 4 -68.19 -1.12 -6.59
CA VAL A 4 -66.96 -1.02 -5.82
C VAL A 4 -65.84 -0.61 -6.79
N PHE A 5 -65.25 0.57 -6.61
CA PHE A 5 -63.98 0.92 -7.27
C PHE A 5 -62.83 0.50 -6.34
N ARG A 6 -62.06 -0.50 -6.79
CA ARG A 6 -60.83 -0.95 -6.13
C ARG A 6 -59.70 0.05 -6.40
N VAL A 7 -59.06 0.50 -5.32
CA VAL A 7 -57.77 1.19 -5.31
C VAL A 7 -56.71 0.21 -5.83
N LEU A 8 -56.03 0.56 -6.93
CA LEU A 8 -54.81 -0.14 -7.37
C LEU A 8 -53.64 0.35 -6.50
N LEU A 9 -53.16 -0.52 -5.61
CA LEU A 9 -51.91 -0.32 -4.87
C LEU A 9 -50.74 -0.66 -5.82
N LEU A 10 -50.00 0.35 -6.27
CA LEU A 10 -48.74 0.18 -6.99
C LEU A 10 -47.65 -0.23 -5.98
N VAL A 11 -47.38 -1.52 -5.91
CA VAL A 11 -46.20 -2.05 -5.19
C VAL A 11 -45.00 -1.92 -6.12
N CYS A 12 -44.23 -0.84 -5.95
CA CYS A 12 -42.88 -0.74 -6.52
C CYS A 12 -41.96 -1.77 -5.84
N LEU A 13 -41.79 -2.95 -6.44
CA LEU A 13 -40.70 -3.85 -6.11
C LEU A 13 -39.39 -3.22 -6.57
N SER A 14 -38.73 -2.49 -5.67
CA SER A 14 -37.32 -2.15 -5.81
C SER A 14 -36.52 -3.46 -5.74
N PHE A 15 -36.05 -3.94 -6.88
CA PHE A 15 -35.02 -4.97 -6.96
C PHE A 15 -33.76 -4.43 -6.27
N GLY A 16 -33.60 -4.80 -5.01
CA GLY A 16 -32.34 -4.61 -4.30
C GLY A 16 -31.26 -5.41 -5.03
N LEU A 17 -30.31 -4.71 -5.65
CA LEU A 17 -29.05 -5.29 -6.08
C LEU A 17 -28.30 -5.72 -4.82
N PHE A 18 -28.56 -6.95 -4.37
CA PHE A 18 -27.69 -7.64 -3.44
C PHE A 18 -26.32 -7.74 -4.10
N HIS A 19 -25.41 -6.85 -3.72
CA HIS A 19 -23.99 -7.07 -3.94
C HIS A 19 -23.63 -8.28 -3.07
N SER A 20 -23.63 -9.46 -3.67
CA SER A 20 -22.98 -10.62 -3.09
C SER A 20 -21.54 -10.22 -2.83
N SER A 21 -21.15 -10.09 -1.57
CA SER A 21 -19.75 -10.08 -1.19
C SER A 21 -19.16 -11.38 -1.74
N VAL A 22 -18.37 -11.28 -2.81
CA VAL A 22 -17.59 -12.41 -3.31
C VAL A 22 -16.63 -12.76 -2.19
N SER A 23 -16.97 -13.78 -1.41
CA SER A 23 -16.04 -14.41 -0.48
C SER A 23 -14.89 -14.93 -1.34
N ALA A 24 -13.69 -14.36 -1.15
CA ALA A 24 -12.48 -14.91 -1.75
C ALA A 24 -12.38 -16.39 -1.36
N ALA A 25 -12.19 -17.26 -2.35
CA ALA A 25 -12.22 -18.69 -2.12
C ALA A 25 -11.07 -19.08 -1.16
N SER A 26 -11.40 -19.48 0.06
CA SER A 26 -10.43 -20.03 1.01
C SER A 26 -10.41 -21.56 0.91
N PHE A 27 -9.21 -22.14 0.88
CA PHE A 27 -9.02 -23.60 0.83
C PHE A 27 -8.78 -24.14 2.23
N ARG A 28 -9.45 -25.24 2.58
CA ARG A 28 -9.36 -25.83 3.94
C ARG A 28 -7.95 -26.33 4.29
N ASP A 29 -7.20 -26.77 3.29
CA ASP A 29 -5.84 -27.29 3.38
C ASP A 29 -4.76 -26.22 3.09
N VAL A 30 -5.16 -24.95 3.01
CA VAL A 30 -4.27 -23.78 2.95
C VAL A 30 -4.80 -22.75 3.96
N PRO A 31 -4.63 -23.00 5.27
CA PRO A 31 -5.02 -22.04 6.30
C PRO A 31 -4.22 -20.74 6.21
N PHE A 32 -4.64 -19.71 6.95
CA PHE A 32 -4.05 -18.37 6.92
C PHE A 32 -2.54 -18.36 7.24
N ASP A 33 -2.08 -19.26 8.10
CA ASP A 33 -0.68 -19.43 8.49
C ASP A 33 0.14 -20.33 7.55
N HIS A 34 -0.48 -20.88 6.49
CA HIS A 34 0.24 -21.65 5.49
C HIS A 34 1.19 -20.73 4.70
N TRP A 35 2.46 -21.13 4.56
CA TRP A 35 3.54 -20.34 3.95
C TRP A 35 3.29 -19.84 2.51
N ALA A 36 2.34 -20.43 1.80
CA ALA A 36 1.93 -20.06 0.43
C ALA A 36 0.51 -19.48 0.35
N HIS A 37 -0.10 -19.14 1.49
CA HIS A 37 -1.50 -18.74 1.57
C HIS A 37 -1.79 -17.55 0.65
N ASP A 38 -0.99 -16.50 0.73
CA ASP A 38 -1.24 -15.26 0.01
C ASP A 38 -1.01 -15.41 -1.50
N GLU A 39 0.01 -16.16 -1.90
CA GLU A 39 0.31 -16.45 -3.30
C GLU A 39 -0.79 -17.30 -3.95
N ILE A 40 -1.28 -18.31 -3.23
CA ILE A 40 -2.38 -19.15 -3.68
C ILE A 40 -3.67 -18.35 -3.78
N ARG A 41 -3.99 -17.52 -2.77
CA ARG A 41 -5.15 -16.62 -2.79
C ARG A 41 -5.07 -15.68 -3.98
N PHE A 42 -3.93 -15.01 -4.18
CA PHE A 42 -3.70 -14.09 -5.28
C PHE A 42 -3.98 -14.74 -6.65
N LEU A 43 -3.36 -15.88 -6.93
CA LEU A 43 -3.55 -16.58 -8.21
C LEU A 43 -4.97 -17.13 -8.38
N THR A 44 -5.66 -17.46 -7.28
CA THR A 44 -7.06 -17.90 -7.29
C THR A 44 -7.99 -16.75 -7.64
N ASP A 45 -7.81 -15.58 -7.02
CA ASP A 45 -8.58 -14.36 -7.30
C ASP A 45 -8.40 -13.90 -8.75
N LYS A 46 -7.19 -14.08 -9.29
CA LYS A 46 -6.86 -13.84 -10.70
C LYS A 46 -7.32 -14.95 -11.65
N LYS A 47 -7.98 -15.99 -11.14
CA LYS A 47 -8.52 -17.14 -11.88
C LYS A 47 -7.45 -17.93 -12.65
N VAL A 48 -6.20 -17.86 -12.23
CA VAL A 48 -5.06 -18.61 -12.79
C VAL A 48 -5.12 -20.05 -12.31
N ILE A 49 -5.28 -20.22 -11.00
CA ILE A 49 -5.44 -21.52 -10.34
C ILE A 49 -6.84 -21.70 -9.81
N ARG A 50 -7.19 -22.95 -9.55
CA ARG A 50 -8.45 -23.37 -8.96
C ARG A 50 -8.15 -24.51 -7.98
N GLY A 51 -9.01 -24.64 -6.97
CA GLY A 51 -9.03 -25.82 -6.12
C GLY A 51 -9.70 -27.01 -6.80
N TYR A 52 -9.76 -28.10 -6.06
CA TYR A 52 -10.50 -29.31 -6.36
C TYR A 52 -11.89 -29.24 -5.71
N ASP A 53 -12.69 -30.26 -5.98
CA ASP A 53 -13.93 -30.49 -5.25
C ASP A 53 -13.68 -30.52 -3.73
N SER A 54 -14.68 -30.13 -2.93
CA SER A 54 -14.60 -30.05 -1.47
C SER A 54 -13.68 -28.95 -0.89
N ASN A 55 -13.46 -27.84 -1.62
CA ASN A 55 -12.67 -26.68 -1.17
C ASN A 55 -11.22 -27.01 -0.77
N GLN A 56 -10.57 -27.92 -1.48
CA GLN A 56 -9.16 -28.28 -1.28
C GLN A 56 -8.27 -27.71 -2.40
N PHE A 57 -7.06 -27.27 -2.08
CA PHE A 57 -6.05 -26.84 -3.04
C PHE A 57 -5.05 -27.95 -3.40
N LYS A 58 -4.79 -28.87 -2.47
CA LYS A 58 -3.78 -29.94 -2.50
C LYS A 58 -2.36 -29.43 -2.71
N PRO A 59 -1.80 -28.60 -1.79
CA PRO A 59 -0.55 -27.87 -1.98
C PRO A 59 0.68 -28.76 -2.26
N LEU A 60 0.69 -29.98 -1.72
CA LEU A 60 1.82 -30.91 -1.82
C LEU A 60 1.80 -31.82 -3.06
N VAL A 61 0.75 -31.77 -3.88
CA VAL A 61 0.70 -32.55 -5.13
C VAL A 61 1.77 -32.02 -6.09
N THR A 62 2.60 -32.94 -6.59
CA THR A 62 3.60 -32.66 -7.62
C THR A 62 2.93 -32.20 -8.91
N LEU A 63 3.39 -31.08 -9.47
CA LEU A 63 2.88 -30.59 -10.75
C LEU A 63 3.50 -31.34 -11.92
N THR A 64 2.68 -31.59 -12.94
CA THR A 64 3.16 -32.05 -14.24
C THR A 64 3.56 -30.88 -15.13
N ARG A 65 4.33 -31.16 -16.17
CA ARG A 65 4.68 -30.17 -17.21
C ARG A 65 3.43 -29.57 -17.89
N LYS A 66 2.38 -30.37 -18.07
CA LYS A 66 1.06 -29.93 -18.56
C LYS A 66 0.40 -28.93 -17.63
N ASP A 67 0.41 -29.20 -16.32
CA ASP A 67 -0.24 -28.32 -15.34
C ASP A 67 0.41 -26.93 -15.30
N ALA A 68 1.74 -26.88 -15.34
CA ALA A 68 2.47 -25.61 -15.45
C ALA A 68 2.19 -24.87 -16.76
N ALA A 69 2.03 -25.58 -17.89
CA ALA A 69 1.61 -24.98 -19.15
C ALA A 69 0.25 -24.27 -19.01
N VAL A 70 -0.72 -24.94 -18.38
CA VAL A 70 -2.04 -24.39 -18.12
C VAL A 70 -1.97 -23.16 -17.21
N MET A 71 -1.18 -23.22 -16.14
CA MET A 71 -1.03 -22.09 -15.22
C MET A 71 -0.39 -20.87 -15.88
N ILE A 72 0.73 -21.05 -16.59
CA ILE A 72 1.45 -19.93 -17.25
C ILE A 72 0.59 -19.30 -18.35
N THR A 73 -0.03 -20.11 -19.20
CA THR A 73 -0.86 -19.59 -20.30
C THR A 73 -2.08 -18.82 -19.80
N ARG A 74 -2.73 -19.27 -18.71
CA ARG A 74 -3.81 -18.53 -18.03
C ARG A 74 -3.30 -17.24 -17.42
N ALA A 75 -2.18 -17.30 -16.70
CA ALA A 75 -1.57 -16.14 -16.06
C ALA A 75 -1.25 -15.05 -17.09
N MET A 76 -0.66 -15.43 -18.21
CA MET A 76 -0.22 -14.52 -19.27
C MET A 76 -1.30 -14.16 -20.29
N LYS A 77 -2.45 -14.85 -20.30
CA LYS A 77 -3.52 -14.71 -21.31
C LYS A 77 -2.96 -14.84 -22.74
N LEU A 78 -2.10 -15.83 -22.97
CA LEU A 78 -1.42 -15.99 -24.26
C LEU A 78 -2.40 -16.37 -25.38
N PRO A 79 -2.28 -15.77 -26.58
CA PRO A 79 -3.09 -16.15 -27.72
C PRO A 79 -2.73 -17.56 -28.21
N ALA A 80 -3.67 -18.20 -28.88
CA ALA A 80 -3.45 -19.48 -29.54
C ALA A 80 -2.36 -19.37 -30.62
N VAL A 81 -1.65 -20.48 -30.86
CA VAL A 81 -0.66 -20.56 -31.93
C VAL A 81 -1.38 -20.77 -33.26
N SER A 82 -1.26 -19.83 -34.18
CA SER A 82 -1.81 -19.96 -35.54
C SER A 82 -0.94 -20.85 -36.44
N ASN A 83 0.39 -20.66 -36.41
CA ASN A 83 1.34 -21.41 -37.24
C ASN A 83 2.43 -22.07 -36.36
N PRO A 84 2.19 -23.29 -35.84
CA PRO A 84 3.15 -23.95 -34.95
C PRO A 84 4.40 -24.39 -35.72
N LYS A 85 5.56 -23.84 -35.33
CA LYS A 85 6.90 -24.25 -35.78
C LYS A 85 7.29 -25.65 -35.25
N VAL A 86 6.73 -26.02 -34.11
CA VAL A 86 7.04 -27.25 -33.40
C VAL A 86 5.74 -27.99 -33.09
N LYS A 87 5.69 -29.29 -33.40
CA LYS A 87 4.58 -30.19 -33.13
C LYS A 87 5.11 -31.43 -32.39
N PRO A 88 5.11 -31.42 -31.05
CA PRO A 88 5.57 -32.57 -30.28
C PRO A 88 4.71 -33.80 -30.58
N SER A 89 5.38 -34.92 -30.84
CA SER A 89 4.79 -36.18 -31.32
C SER A 89 3.81 -36.85 -30.33
N ASP A 90 3.91 -36.51 -29.05
CA ASP A 90 3.06 -37.02 -27.97
C ASP A 90 1.91 -36.08 -27.62
N LEU A 91 1.69 -35.01 -28.39
CA LEU A 91 0.56 -34.09 -28.22
C LEU A 91 -0.56 -34.34 -29.24
N ARG A 92 -1.80 -34.52 -28.76
CA ARG A 92 -3.01 -34.77 -29.58
C ARG A 92 -4.08 -33.70 -29.29
N PRO A 93 -4.80 -33.19 -30.31
CA PRO A 93 -5.80 -32.12 -30.13
C PRO A 93 -6.89 -32.41 -29.10
N THR A 94 -7.22 -33.69 -28.86
CA THR A 94 -8.22 -34.13 -27.89
C THR A 94 -7.75 -34.10 -26.43
N MET A 95 -6.45 -33.91 -26.18
CA MET A 95 -5.93 -33.88 -24.82
C MET A 95 -6.29 -32.58 -24.10
N ALA A 96 -6.69 -32.72 -22.83
CA ALA A 96 -6.80 -31.58 -21.93
C ALA A 96 -5.46 -30.82 -21.86
N GLY A 97 -5.51 -29.50 -21.99
CA GLY A 97 -4.32 -28.65 -22.01
C GLY A 97 -3.55 -28.65 -23.34
N TYR A 98 -4.05 -29.28 -24.41
CA TYR A 98 -3.34 -29.35 -25.70
C TYR A 98 -2.95 -27.97 -26.23
N LYS A 99 -3.87 -27.01 -26.21
CA LYS A 99 -3.62 -25.66 -26.73
C LYS A 99 -2.51 -24.98 -25.93
N GLU A 100 -2.57 -25.07 -24.62
CA GLU A 100 -1.61 -24.48 -23.67
C GLU A 100 -0.22 -25.08 -23.84
N MET A 101 -0.13 -26.41 -23.95
CA MET A 101 1.14 -27.11 -24.20
C MET A 101 1.74 -26.74 -25.57
N MET A 102 0.91 -26.62 -26.61
CA MET A 102 1.34 -26.16 -27.93
C MET A 102 1.84 -24.72 -27.90
N ILE A 103 1.20 -23.82 -27.14
CA ILE A 103 1.63 -22.43 -26.95
C ILE A 103 3.02 -22.37 -26.34
N ILE A 104 3.23 -23.02 -25.19
CA ILE A 104 4.52 -22.89 -24.48
C ILE A 104 5.65 -23.60 -25.22
N ALA A 105 5.36 -24.71 -25.94
CA ALA A 105 6.32 -25.38 -26.79
C ALA A 105 6.79 -24.49 -27.95
N ASN A 106 5.85 -23.83 -28.64
CA ASN A 106 6.17 -22.96 -29.77
C ASN A 106 6.80 -21.62 -29.35
N LYS A 107 6.66 -21.23 -28.09
CA LYS A 107 7.40 -20.10 -27.48
C LYS A 107 8.77 -20.49 -26.92
N GLY A 108 9.17 -21.76 -27.01
CA GLY A 108 10.48 -22.23 -26.53
C GLY A 108 10.63 -22.29 -25.01
N MET A 109 9.53 -22.15 -24.27
CA MET A 109 9.51 -22.18 -22.80
C MET A 109 9.86 -23.56 -22.23
N VAL A 110 9.80 -24.61 -23.06
CA VAL A 110 10.14 -25.98 -22.67
C VAL A 110 11.23 -26.54 -23.56
N THR A 111 12.06 -27.41 -22.99
CA THR A 111 12.93 -28.30 -23.76
C THR A 111 12.12 -29.53 -24.16
N LEU A 112 12.13 -29.87 -25.45
CA LEU A 112 11.60 -31.15 -25.94
C LEU A 112 12.70 -32.21 -25.92
N GLN A 113 12.33 -33.46 -25.62
CA GLN A 113 13.24 -34.59 -25.69
C GLN A 113 12.82 -35.50 -26.84
N LYS A 114 13.66 -35.66 -27.86
CA LYS A 114 13.34 -36.47 -29.07
C LYS A 114 11.96 -36.13 -29.66
N ASN A 115 11.67 -34.83 -29.81
CA ASN A 115 10.37 -34.30 -30.26
C ASN A 115 9.15 -34.71 -29.39
N LYS A 116 9.33 -34.95 -28.09
CA LYS A 116 8.25 -35.20 -27.13
C LYS A 116 8.17 -34.09 -26.08
N PHE A 117 6.95 -33.71 -25.72
CA PHE A 117 6.64 -32.73 -24.68
C PHE A 117 6.67 -33.35 -23.28
N GLN A 118 6.24 -34.61 -23.13
CA GLN A 118 6.10 -35.36 -21.88
C GLN A 118 5.11 -34.72 -20.90
N PRO A 119 3.81 -34.67 -21.25
CA PRO A 119 2.83 -33.85 -20.54
C PRO A 119 2.60 -34.25 -19.09
N ASN A 120 2.65 -35.54 -18.78
CA ASN A 120 2.37 -36.07 -17.43
C ASN A 120 3.64 -36.29 -16.59
N SER A 121 4.83 -35.98 -17.12
CA SER A 121 6.06 -36.06 -16.32
C SER A 121 6.06 -34.96 -15.24
N PRO A 122 6.58 -35.26 -14.04
CA PRO A 122 6.83 -34.25 -13.02
C PRO A 122 7.63 -33.08 -13.56
N LEU A 123 7.27 -31.86 -13.17
CA LEU A 123 8.03 -30.66 -13.50
C LEU A 123 9.18 -30.48 -12.52
N THR A 124 10.42 -30.45 -13.02
CA THR A 124 11.60 -30.15 -12.21
C THR A 124 11.81 -28.65 -12.03
N ARG A 125 12.52 -28.25 -10.96
CA ARG A 125 12.84 -26.85 -10.67
C ARG A 125 13.62 -26.15 -11.80
N LYS A 126 14.55 -26.85 -12.46
CA LYS A 126 15.28 -26.30 -13.62
C LYS A 126 14.38 -26.06 -14.83
N GLU A 127 13.42 -26.95 -15.08
CA GLU A 127 12.46 -26.80 -16.17
C GLU A 127 11.49 -25.65 -15.89
N MET A 128 11.01 -25.54 -14.66
CA MET A 128 10.23 -24.38 -14.20
C MET A 128 11.02 -23.08 -14.40
N ALA A 129 12.31 -23.05 -14.05
CA ALA A 129 13.14 -21.86 -14.24
C ALA A 129 13.20 -21.44 -15.70
N ARG A 130 13.39 -22.39 -16.63
CA ARG A 130 13.33 -22.10 -18.07
C ARG A 130 11.95 -21.57 -18.48
N MET A 131 10.87 -22.23 -18.04
CA MET A 131 9.52 -21.83 -18.41
C MET A 131 9.25 -20.36 -18.02
N LEU A 132 9.54 -19.99 -16.77
CA LEU A 132 9.33 -18.63 -16.26
C LEU A 132 10.28 -17.62 -16.90
N ALA A 133 11.58 -17.91 -16.98
CA ALA A 133 12.56 -16.99 -17.56
C ALA A 133 12.26 -16.68 -19.03
N VAL A 134 11.88 -17.69 -19.83
CA VAL A 134 11.50 -17.48 -21.24
C VAL A 134 10.15 -16.79 -21.34
N ALA A 135 9.18 -17.14 -20.49
CA ALA A 135 7.85 -16.55 -20.51
C ALA A 135 7.87 -15.04 -20.28
N TYR A 136 8.67 -14.57 -19.32
CA TYR A 136 8.72 -13.16 -18.91
C TYR A 136 9.97 -12.42 -19.42
N ASP A 137 10.73 -13.04 -20.33
CA ASP A 137 11.97 -12.52 -20.92
C ASP A 137 13.04 -12.10 -19.89
N TYR A 138 13.11 -12.80 -18.76
CA TYR A 138 14.13 -12.53 -17.75
C TYR A 138 15.53 -12.88 -18.24
N LYS A 139 16.47 -12.02 -17.87
CA LYS A 139 17.90 -12.20 -18.11
C LYS A 139 18.61 -12.18 -16.76
N GLY A 140 19.60 -13.05 -16.63
CA GLY A 140 20.51 -13.05 -15.49
C GLY A 140 21.83 -12.34 -15.82
N LYS A 141 22.64 -12.10 -14.79
CA LYS A 141 23.95 -11.43 -14.88
C LYS A 141 25.14 -12.37 -14.68
N LYS A 142 24.90 -13.68 -14.66
CA LYS A 142 25.86 -14.75 -14.36
C LYS A 142 26.49 -14.62 -12.97
N THR A 143 25.68 -14.17 -12.02
CA THR A 143 26.02 -13.81 -10.64
C THR A 143 25.53 -14.83 -9.63
N SER A 144 24.57 -15.69 -9.99
CA SER A 144 24.04 -16.75 -9.14
C SER A 144 25.16 -17.64 -8.57
N THR A 145 25.10 -17.87 -7.26
CA THR A 145 26.10 -18.59 -6.45
C THR A 145 25.64 -19.96 -5.95
N PHE A 146 24.54 -20.50 -6.49
CA PHE A 146 24.03 -21.82 -6.07
C PHE A 146 25.08 -22.92 -6.23
N LYS A 147 25.38 -23.62 -5.12
CA LYS A 147 26.48 -24.60 -5.04
C LYS A 147 26.32 -25.81 -5.96
N ASP A 148 25.09 -26.16 -6.30
CA ASP A 148 24.70 -27.33 -7.08
C ASP A 148 24.33 -27.00 -8.54
N VAL A 149 24.59 -25.76 -8.99
CA VAL A 149 24.35 -25.35 -10.37
C VAL A 149 25.62 -24.73 -10.95
N SER A 150 26.40 -25.54 -11.67
CA SER A 150 27.57 -25.06 -12.43
C SER A 150 27.17 -23.99 -13.46
N LYS A 151 28.04 -23.00 -13.69
CA LYS A 151 27.88 -22.01 -14.78
C LYS A 151 27.80 -22.63 -16.17
N SER A 152 28.33 -23.84 -16.36
CA SER A 152 28.24 -24.61 -17.61
C SER A 152 26.94 -25.42 -17.76
N HIS A 153 26.12 -25.50 -16.70
CA HIS A 153 24.88 -26.25 -16.74
C HIS A 153 23.90 -25.63 -17.75
N PRO A 154 23.23 -26.40 -18.64
CA PRO A 154 22.37 -25.85 -19.70
C PRO A 154 21.22 -24.96 -19.19
N TYR A 155 20.78 -25.15 -17.95
CA TYR A 155 19.75 -24.34 -17.31
C TYR A 155 20.27 -23.18 -16.45
N TYR A 156 21.59 -23.05 -16.29
CA TYR A 156 22.20 -21.97 -15.49
C TYR A 156 21.67 -20.59 -15.89
N PRO A 157 21.59 -20.20 -17.19
CA PRO A 157 21.12 -18.87 -17.55
C PRO A 157 19.70 -18.55 -17.09
N TYR A 158 18.82 -19.56 -17.02
CA TYR A 158 17.43 -19.37 -16.57
C TYR A 158 17.34 -19.32 -15.04
N ILE A 159 18.10 -20.17 -14.35
CA ILE A 159 18.17 -20.19 -12.89
C ILE A 159 18.75 -18.85 -12.38
N ASP A 160 19.83 -18.40 -13.01
CA ASP A 160 20.46 -17.12 -12.77
C ASP A 160 19.51 -15.95 -13.07
N ALA A 161 18.73 -16.01 -14.15
CA ALA A 161 17.70 -15.03 -14.44
C ALA A 161 16.62 -14.95 -13.35
N LEU A 162 16.16 -16.08 -12.82
CA LEU A 162 15.20 -16.08 -11.71
C LEU A 162 15.82 -15.53 -10.43
N SER A 163 17.10 -15.83 -10.16
CA SER A 163 17.81 -15.32 -8.99
C SER A 163 17.99 -13.80 -9.07
N GLU A 164 18.37 -13.29 -10.23
CA GLU A 164 18.61 -11.85 -10.46
C GLU A 164 17.34 -11.01 -10.39
N ASN A 165 16.17 -11.63 -10.62
CA ASN A 165 14.87 -10.95 -10.58
C ASN A 165 14.07 -11.29 -9.31
N ASP A 166 14.75 -11.73 -8.24
CA ASP A 166 14.17 -12.05 -6.92
C ASP A 166 13.02 -13.08 -6.93
N ILE A 167 12.90 -13.87 -8.00
CA ILE A 167 11.90 -14.94 -8.10
C ILE A 167 12.32 -16.14 -7.23
N THR A 168 13.63 -16.36 -7.04
CA THR A 168 14.18 -17.44 -6.22
C THR A 168 15.39 -17.00 -5.41
N SER A 169 15.41 -17.34 -4.12
CA SER A 169 16.60 -17.24 -3.25
C SER A 169 17.30 -18.59 -3.01
N GLY A 170 16.74 -19.68 -3.56
CA GLY A 170 17.25 -21.04 -3.31
C GLY A 170 16.90 -21.55 -1.92
N TYR A 171 17.62 -22.58 -1.48
CA TYR A 171 17.49 -23.17 -0.16
C TYR A 171 18.52 -22.57 0.81
N LYS A 172 18.25 -22.67 2.12
CA LYS A 172 19.15 -22.16 3.18
C LYS A 172 20.57 -22.73 3.14
N ASP A 173 20.74 -23.92 2.56
CA ASP A 173 22.04 -24.58 2.36
C ASP A 173 22.88 -23.98 1.21
N GLY A 174 22.32 -23.02 0.47
CA GLY A 174 22.93 -22.36 -0.70
C GLY A 174 22.74 -23.13 -2.00
N THR A 175 21.79 -24.08 -2.06
CA THR A 175 21.48 -24.86 -3.27
C THR A 175 20.21 -24.39 -3.98
N PHE A 176 20.08 -24.72 -5.26
CA PHE A 176 18.85 -24.52 -6.04
C PHE A 176 18.01 -25.80 -6.17
N LYS A 177 18.64 -26.98 -6.10
CA LYS A 177 18.06 -28.32 -6.29
C LYS A 177 17.39 -28.49 -7.66
N PRO A 178 18.14 -28.38 -8.77
CA PRO A 178 17.59 -28.26 -10.13
C PRO A 178 16.71 -29.44 -10.57
N ASP A 179 17.01 -30.66 -10.07
CA ASP A 179 16.31 -31.90 -10.45
C ASP A 179 15.12 -32.26 -9.54
N VAL A 180 14.92 -31.53 -8.44
CA VAL A 180 13.78 -31.76 -7.55
C VAL A 180 12.49 -31.31 -8.25
N SER A 181 11.44 -32.12 -8.11
CA SER A 181 10.11 -31.81 -8.64
C SER A 181 9.43 -30.72 -7.84
N VAL A 182 8.64 -29.88 -8.51
CA VAL A 182 7.92 -28.76 -7.92
C VAL A 182 6.49 -29.17 -7.59
N ASN A 183 6.02 -28.87 -6.37
CA ASN A 183 4.63 -29.06 -6.00
C ASN A 183 3.76 -27.82 -6.32
N ARG A 184 2.44 -27.98 -6.20
CA ARG A 184 1.46 -26.92 -6.50
C ARG A 184 1.69 -25.62 -5.74
N ALA A 185 1.98 -25.69 -4.44
CA ALA A 185 2.25 -24.51 -3.63
C ALA A 185 3.54 -23.81 -4.08
N GLN A 186 4.63 -24.55 -4.27
CA GLN A 186 5.92 -23.99 -4.69
C GLN A 186 5.81 -23.28 -6.03
N PHE A 187 5.18 -23.90 -7.02
CA PHE A 187 5.02 -23.26 -8.32
C PHE A 187 4.08 -22.06 -8.26
N SER A 188 3.05 -22.09 -7.42
CA SER A 188 2.17 -20.93 -7.19
C SER A 188 2.95 -19.76 -6.61
N THR A 189 3.85 -20.01 -5.66
CA THR A 189 4.74 -18.98 -5.10
C THR A 189 5.72 -18.42 -6.13
N PHE A 190 6.32 -19.27 -6.98
CA PHE A 190 7.18 -18.77 -8.07
C PHE A 190 6.40 -17.94 -9.08
N LEU A 191 5.20 -18.40 -9.45
CA LEU A 191 4.38 -17.72 -10.44
C LEU A 191 3.77 -16.42 -9.90
N SER A 192 3.38 -16.35 -8.61
CA SER A 192 2.87 -15.12 -8.02
C SER A 192 3.97 -14.06 -7.93
N ARG A 193 5.21 -14.44 -7.56
CA ARG A 193 6.36 -13.53 -7.45
C ARG A 193 6.70 -12.78 -8.71
N VAL A 194 6.41 -13.39 -9.87
CA VAL A 194 6.46 -12.69 -11.15
C VAL A 194 5.55 -11.45 -11.07
N TYR A 195 4.35 -11.55 -10.53
CA TYR A 195 3.38 -10.46 -10.54
C TYR A 195 3.42 -9.55 -9.31
N ASP A 196 4.33 -9.79 -8.35
CA ASP A 196 4.44 -8.97 -7.13
C ASP A 196 4.86 -7.53 -7.45
N GLN A 197 5.59 -7.31 -8.55
CA GLN A 197 6.03 -5.99 -9.00
C GLN A 197 5.89 -5.82 -10.53
N PRO A 198 5.81 -4.59 -11.05
CA PRO A 198 5.93 -4.35 -12.48
C PRO A 198 7.30 -4.78 -13.03
N HIS A 199 7.34 -5.40 -14.20
CA HIS A 199 8.59 -5.79 -14.89
C HIS A 199 9.14 -4.74 -15.83
N HIS A 200 8.27 -3.84 -16.25
CA HIS A 200 8.61 -2.81 -17.21
C HIS A 200 8.06 -1.50 -16.70
N TYR A 201 8.82 -0.46 -17.00
CA TYR A 201 8.53 0.90 -16.62
C TYR A 201 8.65 1.76 -17.86
N ILE A 202 7.82 2.78 -17.95
CA ILE A 202 7.90 3.76 -19.02
C ILE A 202 8.21 5.12 -18.44
N VAL A 203 9.12 5.83 -19.09
CA VAL A 203 9.36 7.24 -18.83
C VAL A 203 8.50 8.03 -19.81
N LYS A 204 7.61 8.87 -19.30
CA LYS A 204 6.78 9.74 -20.12
C LYS A 204 7.23 11.18 -20.01
N ARG A 205 7.08 11.95 -21.08
CA ARG A 205 7.22 13.41 -21.10
C ARG A 205 6.06 13.99 -21.90
N LYS A 206 5.35 14.97 -21.35
CA LYS A 206 4.14 15.56 -21.98
C LYS A 206 3.13 14.49 -22.45
N GLY A 207 2.97 13.43 -21.65
CA GLY A 207 2.08 12.30 -21.93
C GLY A 207 2.62 11.24 -22.89
N GLN A 208 3.73 11.48 -23.60
CA GLN A 208 4.32 10.54 -24.55
C GLN A 208 5.43 9.70 -23.92
N THR A 209 5.49 8.41 -24.23
CA THR A 209 6.59 7.54 -23.79
C THR A 209 7.87 7.90 -24.54
N ILE A 210 8.90 8.32 -23.82
CA ILE A 210 10.22 8.65 -24.36
C ILE A 210 11.26 7.55 -24.10
N HIS A 211 11.10 6.76 -23.04
CA HIS A 211 11.97 5.61 -22.73
C HIS A 211 11.19 4.44 -22.15
N LYS A 212 11.78 3.24 -22.22
CA LYS A 212 11.33 2.03 -21.53
C LYS A 212 12.48 1.50 -20.67
N GLY A 213 12.24 1.26 -19.39
CA GLY A 213 13.19 0.64 -18.47
C GLY A 213 12.72 -0.75 -18.05
N ARG A 214 13.68 -1.63 -17.74
CA ARG A 214 13.45 -2.99 -17.24
C ARG A 214 13.53 -3.08 -15.72
N SER A 215 14.03 -2.05 -15.05
CA SER A 215 13.97 -1.90 -13.59
C SER A 215 13.51 -0.50 -13.19
N VAL A 216 13.14 -0.34 -11.91
CA VAL A 216 12.81 0.95 -11.31
C VAL A 216 14.01 1.89 -11.42
N GLU A 217 15.20 1.42 -11.07
CA GLU A 217 16.44 2.20 -11.05
C GLU A 217 16.81 2.70 -12.44
N GLU A 218 16.71 1.84 -13.45
CA GLU A 218 16.96 2.22 -14.85
C GLU A 218 15.97 3.30 -15.31
N ALA A 219 14.69 3.11 -15.04
CA ALA A 219 13.66 4.06 -15.45
C ALA A 219 13.79 5.41 -14.73
N ILE A 220 14.11 5.41 -13.43
CA ILE A 220 14.38 6.63 -12.67
C ILE A 220 15.63 7.33 -13.19
N ALA A 221 16.73 6.60 -13.43
CA ALA A 221 17.95 7.17 -13.99
C ALA A 221 17.75 7.80 -15.38
N LEU A 222 16.77 7.31 -16.15
CA LEU A 222 16.35 7.92 -17.42
C LEU A 222 15.44 9.14 -17.20
N ALA A 223 14.56 9.11 -16.18
CA ALA A 223 13.63 10.19 -15.89
C ALA A 223 14.30 11.44 -15.31
N VAL A 224 15.28 11.28 -14.40
CA VAL A 224 15.99 12.43 -13.78
C VAL A 224 16.81 13.27 -14.75
N LYS A 225 16.92 12.84 -16.02
CA LYS A 225 17.53 13.62 -17.10
C LYS A 225 16.58 14.68 -17.68
N TYR A 226 15.31 14.71 -17.26
CA TYR A 226 14.29 15.62 -17.77
C TYR A 226 13.38 16.11 -16.64
N ASP A 227 13.32 17.43 -16.46
CA ASP A 227 12.57 18.09 -15.38
C ASP A 227 11.07 17.76 -15.39
N ASP A 228 10.48 17.46 -16.56
CA ASP A 228 9.05 17.18 -16.77
C ASP A 228 8.74 15.70 -17.10
N ALA A 229 9.70 14.77 -16.89
CA ALA A 229 9.48 13.33 -17.12
C ALA A 229 8.51 12.69 -16.12
N THR A 230 8.12 11.43 -16.24
CA THR A 230 7.39 10.72 -15.17
C THR A 230 7.67 9.25 -15.35
N VAL A 231 7.85 8.53 -14.25
CA VAL A 231 8.02 7.08 -14.29
C VAL A 231 6.68 6.44 -14.00
N HIS A 232 6.29 5.47 -14.83
CA HIS A 232 5.05 4.73 -14.66
C HIS A 232 5.27 3.23 -14.74
N PRO A 233 4.55 2.44 -13.92
CA PRO A 233 4.57 0.99 -14.01
C PRO A 233 3.78 0.54 -15.25
N VAL A 234 4.25 -0.51 -15.93
CA VAL A 234 3.52 -1.10 -17.04
C VAL A 234 2.64 -2.24 -16.51
N SER A 235 1.34 -2.13 -16.77
CA SER A 235 0.37 -3.18 -16.45
C SER A 235 0.72 -4.48 -17.19
N ASN A 236 0.43 -5.59 -16.55
CA ASN A 236 0.63 -6.92 -17.11
C ASN A 236 -0.71 -7.67 -17.17
N SER A 237 -0.64 -8.96 -17.50
CA SER A 237 -1.83 -9.80 -17.71
C SER A 237 -2.71 -9.99 -16.46
N LEU A 238 -2.13 -9.89 -15.26
CA LEU A 238 -2.83 -10.08 -13.97
C LEU A 238 -2.98 -8.80 -13.15
N MET A 239 -2.07 -7.85 -13.31
CA MET A 239 -2.01 -6.62 -12.54
C MET A 239 -2.19 -5.41 -13.44
N THR A 240 -3.16 -4.58 -13.06
CA THR A 240 -3.40 -3.27 -13.66
C THR A 240 -2.91 -2.23 -12.68
N TYR A 241 -1.99 -1.39 -13.14
CA TYR A 241 -1.44 -0.30 -12.35
C TYR A 241 -2.04 1.03 -12.82
N ALA A 242 -2.26 1.93 -11.87
CA ALA A 242 -2.77 3.25 -12.16
C ALA A 242 -1.68 4.12 -12.83
N ASN A 243 -2.12 5.04 -13.69
CA ASN A 243 -1.22 6.05 -14.27
C ASN A 243 -0.90 7.19 -13.29
N GLN A 244 -1.59 7.26 -12.14
CA GLN A 244 -1.46 8.29 -11.12
C GLN A 244 -1.58 7.66 -9.73
N PRO A 245 -0.99 8.25 -8.67
CA PRO A 245 -1.29 7.86 -7.30
C PRO A 245 -2.80 7.92 -7.03
N ALA A 246 -3.28 7.11 -6.10
CA ALA A 246 -4.69 7.00 -5.81
C ALA A 246 -5.21 8.25 -5.08
N LYS A 247 -6.40 8.70 -5.51
CA LYS A 247 -7.09 9.87 -4.96
C LYS A 247 -7.69 9.65 -3.58
N MET A 248 -7.63 8.44 -3.03
CA MET A 248 -8.20 8.11 -1.71
C MET A 248 -9.62 8.62 -1.46
N SER A 249 -10.49 8.66 -2.48
CA SER A 249 -11.82 9.27 -2.36
C SER A 249 -12.70 8.65 -1.25
N GLY A 250 -12.44 7.39 -0.89
CA GLY A 250 -13.11 6.70 0.21
C GLY A 250 -12.82 7.26 1.60
N THR A 251 -11.76 8.06 1.77
CA THR A 251 -11.41 8.75 3.04
C THR A 251 -12.14 10.09 3.17
N GLY A 252 -12.58 10.69 2.05
CA GLY A 252 -13.12 12.04 2.02
C GLY A 252 -12.06 13.15 2.06
N ILE A 253 -10.77 12.81 2.10
CA ILE A 253 -9.68 13.81 2.13
C ILE A 253 -9.43 14.33 0.72
N HIS A 254 -9.72 15.61 0.45
CA HIS A 254 -9.19 16.28 -0.74
C HIS A 254 -7.92 17.06 -0.40
N ASN A 255 -7.92 17.80 0.70
CA ASN A 255 -6.72 18.49 1.19
C ASN A 255 -6.60 18.35 2.71
N GLY A 256 -5.80 17.38 3.13
CA GLY A 256 -5.50 17.10 4.54
C GLY A 256 -4.21 17.73 5.03
N VAL A 257 -4.16 18.05 6.32
CA VAL A 257 -2.93 18.47 7.01
C VAL A 257 -2.79 17.74 8.35
N LEU A 258 -1.58 17.29 8.68
CA LEU A 258 -1.25 16.76 9.99
C LEU A 258 -0.89 17.90 10.96
N ILE A 259 -1.48 17.84 12.15
CA ILE A 259 -1.28 18.79 13.25
C ILE A 259 -0.73 18.01 14.45
N TYR A 260 0.48 18.33 14.88
CA TYR A 260 1.03 17.76 16.10
C TYR A 260 0.26 18.24 17.33
N ASN A 261 -0.02 17.31 18.24
CA ASN A 261 -0.85 17.50 19.42
C ASN A 261 -0.32 16.74 20.65
N GLY A 262 0.85 16.11 20.56
CA GLY A 262 1.52 15.50 21.71
C GLY A 262 2.27 16.52 22.57
N ALA A 263 3.18 16.05 23.42
CA ALA A 263 4.04 16.90 24.25
C ALA A 263 5.10 17.66 23.43
N GLU A 264 5.32 17.25 22.18
CA GLU A 264 6.27 17.86 21.25
C GLU A 264 5.79 19.20 20.67
N ALA A 265 4.52 19.54 20.86
CA ALA A 265 3.92 20.77 20.34
C ALA A 265 3.28 21.57 21.47
N PRO A 266 3.36 22.91 21.46
CA PRO A 266 2.57 23.74 22.38
C PRO A 266 1.07 23.64 22.05
N GLN A 267 0.20 23.96 23.02
CA GLN A 267 -1.21 24.20 22.69
C GLN A 267 -1.30 25.50 21.89
N GLN A 268 -2.10 25.47 20.82
CA GLN A 268 -2.25 26.56 19.88
C GLN A 268 -3.62 27.22 20.03
N GLY A 269 -3.69 28.55 19.91
CA GLY A 269 -4.95 29.30 19.89
C GLY A 269 -5.69 29.17 18.55
N SER A 270 -6.83 29.85 18.42
CA SER A 270 -7.64 29.81 17.19
C SER A 270 -6.94 30.51 16.00
N GLU A 271 -6.17 31.56 16.29
CA GLU A 271 -5.35 32.30 15.31
C GLU A 271 -4.34 31.43 14.58
N PHE A 272 -3.83 30.38 15.25
CA PHE A 272 -2.93 29.42 14.63
C PHE A 272 -3.56 28.75 13.40
N PHE A 273 -4.87 28.45 13.45
CA PHE A 273 -5.56 27.71 12.40
C PHE A 273 -6.05 28.58 11.25
N ALA A 274 -6.12 29.90 11.41
CA ALA A 274 -6.58 30.81 10.35
C ALA A 274 -5.86 30.59 8.99
N PRO A 275 -4.51 30.53 8.91
CA PRO A 275 -3.80 30.31 7.65
C PRO A 275 -3.93 28.88 7.09
N TYR A 276 -4.55 27.95 7.82
CA TYR A 276 -4.86 26.61 7.31
C TYR A 276 -6.26 26.54 6.70
N LEU A 277 -7.12 27.49 7.05
CA LEU A 277 -8.52 27.46 6.62
C LEU A 277 -8.72 28.26 5.35
N LYS A 278 -8.14 29.46 5.25
CA LYS A 278 -8.34 30.34 4.10
C LYS A 278 -7.08 31.14 3.76
N ASN A 279 -6.93 31.45 2.48
CA ASN A 279 -6.09 32.53 1.98
C ASN A 279 -6.92 33.40 1.04
N ASN A 280 -7.20 34.64 1.42
CA ASN A 280 -8.22 35.48 0.77
C ASN A 280 -9.58 34.73 0.68
N GLU A 281 -10.14 34.60 -0.52
CA GLU A 281 -11.40 33.89 -0.77
C GLU A 281 -11.22 32.37 -0.93
N LYS A 282 -9.98 31.88 -1.03
CA LYS A 282 -9.70 30.46 -1.28
C LYS A 282 -9.74 29.64 0.00
N ASN A 283 -10.46 28.52 -0.05
CA ASN A 283 -10.44 27.50 1.00
C ASN A 283 -9.21 26.60 0.81
N LEU A 284 -8.43 26.41 1.88
CA LEU A 284 -7.21 25.61 1.84
C LEU A 284 -7.51 24.16 2.28
N PHE A 285 -7.21 23.79 3.53
CA PHE A 285 -7.40 22.43 4.02
C PHE A 285 -8.85 22.14 4.36
N ASP A 286 -9.35 20.96 3.99
CA ASP A 286 -10.67 20.47 4.37
C ASP A 286 -10.62 19.43 5.49
N THR A 287 -9.44 18.88 5.76
CA THR A 287 -9.24 17.80 6.71
C THR A 287 -8.05 18.07 7.62
N PHE A 288 -8.23 17.86 8.91
CA PHE A 288 -7.20 18.00 9.94
C PHE A 288 -7.00 16.67 10.64
N ILE A 289 -5.74 16.21 10.69
CA ILE A 289 -5.35 14.99 11.39
C ILE A 289 -4.58 15.39 12.64
N PHE A 290 -5.15 15.16 13.82
CA PHE A 290 -4.47 15.44 15.09
C PHE A 290 -3.64 14.23 15.51
N LEU A 291 -2.32 14.45 15.62
CA LEU A 291 -1.31 13.43 15.81
C LEU A 291 -0.49 13.72 17.07
N GLY A 292 -0.39 12.77 18.01
CA GLY A 292 0.52 12.89 19.15
C GLY A 292 1.66 11.89 19.04
N ARG A 293 2.90 12.35 18.87
CA ARG A 293 4.07 11.47 18.81
C ARG A 293 4.69 11.23 20.17
N THR A 294 4.61 12.20 21.07
CA THR A 294 5.25 12.14 22.39
C THR A 294 4.29 12.49 23.52
N TYR A 295 4.64 12.02 24.71
CA TYR A 295 4.09 12.47 26.00
C TYR A 295 5.27 12.82 26.91
N THR A 296 5.00 13.42 28.07
CA THR A 296 6.07 13.76 29.02
C THR A 296 6.84 12.50 29.44
N GLY A 297 8.10 12.40 29.00
CA GLY A 297 8.99 11.28 29.33
C GLY A 297 8.95 10.09 28.38
N GLY A 298 8.25 10.15 27.25
CA GLY A 298 8.28 9.04 26.28
C GLY A 298 7.58 9.31 24.95
N GLU A 299 7.45 8.25 24.16
CA GLU A 299 6.92 8.29 22.79
C GLU A 299 5.74 7.34 22.62
N PHE A 300 4.83 7.68 21.71
CA PHE A 300 3.65 6.87 21.40
C PHE A 300 3.84 5.91 20.23
N ALA A 301 4.90 6.06 19.44
CA ALA A 301 5.24 5.16 18.33
C ALA A 301 5.96 3.91 18.85
N GLU A 302 6.21 2.91 18.00
CA GLU A 302 7.00 1.74 18.40
C GLU A 302 8.49 2.07 18.47
N THR A 303 8.93 2.51 19.64
CA THR A 303 10.32 2.84 19.93
C THR A 303 10.70 2.34 21.33
N PRO A 304 12.00 2.23 21.66
CA PRO A 304 12.44 1.89 23.03
C PRO A 304 11.92 2.85 24.11
N LYS A 305 11.45 4.05 23.73
CA LYS A 305 10.90 5.05 24.65
C LYS A 305 9.39 4.91 24.85
N ASN A 306 8.73 3.96 24.19
CA ASN A 306 7.30 3.72 24.40
C ASN A 306 7.06 2.94 25.69
N ASN A 307 6.85 3.70 26.76
CA ASN A 307 6.42 3.19 28.05
C ASN A 307 4.94 3.50 28.34
N ALA A 308 4.21 4.00 27.34
CA ALA A 308 2.87 4.51 27.49
C ALA A 308 1.91 3.43 28.04
N ASN A 309 1.06 3.84 28.97
CA ASN A 309 -0.03 3.04 29.53
C ASN A 309 -1.35 3.78 29.37
N TYR A 310 -2.41 3.25 29.98
CA TYR A 310 -3.73 3.89 29.93
C TYR A 310 -3.69 5.33 30.47
N LYS A 311 -2.81 5.62 31.45
CA LYS A 311 -2.62 6.97 31.99
C LYS A 311 -2.14 7.95 30.91
N GLU A 312 -1.08 7.62 30.19
CA GLU A 312 -0.52 8.49 29.14
C GLU A 312 -1.48 8.64 27.95
N TRP A 313 -2.20 7.56 27.61
CA TRP A 313 -3.24 7.62 26.59
C TRP A 313 -4.43 8.47 27.02
N ASN A 314 -4.85 8.39 28.29
CA ASN A 314 -5.90 9.24 28.83
C ASN A 314 -5.47 10.71 28.88
N TRP A 315 -4.21 10.99 29.26
CA TRP A 315 -3.64 12.33 29.17
C TRP A 315 -3.70 12.87 27.74
N TYR A 316 -3.37 12.05 26.73
CA TYR A 316 -3.45 12.49 25.34
C TYR A 316 -4.89 12.79 24.91
N ILE A 317 -5.87 11.99 25.35
CA ILE A 317 -7.31 12.28 25.16
C ILE A 317 -7.66 13.62 25.82
N ASP A 318 -7.33 13.79 27.10
CA ASP A 318 -7.68 14.99 27.86
C ASP A 318 -7.06 16.24 27.23
N ARG A 319 -5.79 16.17 26.82
CA ARG A 319 -5.11 17.24 26.07
C ARG A 319 -5.80 17.59 24.75
N THR A 320 -6.29 16.58 24.03
CA THR A 320 -6.93 16.77 22.71
C THR A 320 -8.28 17.47 22.84
N PHE A 321 -9.04 17.15 23.89
CA PHE A 321 -10.39 17.67 24.14
C PHE A 321 -10.43 18.80 25.17
N ASP A 322 -9.28 19.27 25.63
CA ASP A 322 -9.17 20.37 26.57
C ASP A 322 -9.92 21.62 26.02
N PRO A 323 -10.64 22.39 26.85
CA PRO A 323 -11.29 23.63 26.41
C PRO A 323 -10.36 24.66 25.77
N SER A 324 -9.07 24.69 26.13
CA SER A 324 -8.02 25.47 25.45
C SER A 324 -7.15 24.62 24.50
N GLY A 325 -7.50 23.35 24.31
CA GLY A 325 -6.80 22.41 23.46
C GLY A 325 -7.08 22.60 21.97
N SER A 326 -6.31 21.88 21.15
CA SER A 326 -6.23 22.11 19.72
C SER A 326 -7.54 21.87 18.96
N LEU A 327 -8.39 20.94 19.40
CA LEU A 327 -9.73 20.76 18.80
C LEU A 327 -10.67 21.93 19.11
N SER A 328 -10.63 22.47 20.33
CA SER A 328 -11.43 23.62 20.72
C SER A 328 -11.01 24.87 19.94
N SER A 329 -9.69 25.10 19.85
CA SER A 329 -9.11 26.18 19.04
C SER A 329 -9.46 26.08 17.57
N LEU A 330 -9.33 24.89 16.96
CA LEU A 330 -9.75 24.67 15.57
C LEU A 330 -11.25 24.90 15.42
N ASN A 331 -12.09 24.40 16.33
CA ASN A 331 -13.55 24.58 16.28
C ASN A 331 -13.94 26.07 16.23
N LYS A 332 -13.27 26.91 17.03
CA LYS A 332 -13.48 28.36 17.01
C LYS A 332 -13.05 28.95 15.67
N ALA A 333 -11.85 28.62 15.19
CA ALA A 333 -11.34 29.12 13.92
C ALA A 333 -12.21 28.72 12.71
N VAL A 334 -12.73 27.49 12.67
CA VAL A 334 -13.62 27.04 11.57
C VAL A 334 -14.99 27.73 11.62
N ALA A 335 -15.49 28.03 12.82
CA ALA A 335 -16.73 28.78 12.98
C ALA A 335 -16.56 30.21 12.48
N GLU A 336 -15.48 30.89 12.86
CA GLU A 336 -15.13 32.23 12.37
C GLU A 336 -14.92 32.26 10.86
N ALA A 337 -14.28 31.22 10.30
CA ALA A 337 -14.09 31.08 8.86
C ALA A 337 -15.37 30.72 8.10
N GLY A 338 -16.48 30.40 8.78
CA GLY A 338 -17.71 29.91 8.15
C GLY A 338 -17.52 28.60 7.38
N ARG A 339 -16.64 27.72 7.85
CA ARG A 339 -16.30 26.43 7.20
C ARG A 339 -16.76 25.25 8.04
N THR A 340 -16.96 24.12 7.37
CA THR A 340 -17.01 22.80 8.01
C THR A 340 -15.82 21.97 7.56
N VAL A 341 -15.15 21.30 8.50
CA VAL A 341 -13.95 20.49 8.23
C VAL A 341 -14.08 19.07 8.76
N GLN A 342 -13.24 18.19 8.23
CA GLN A 342 -13.16 16.78 8.61
C GLN A 342 -12.01 16.57 9.60
N ILE A 343 -12.23 15.72 10.59
CA ILE A 343 -11.25 15.42 11.64
C ILE A 343 -10.92 13.93 11.61
N TYR A 344 -9.61 13.66 11.66
CA TYR A 344 -9.05 12.37 12.04
C TYR A 344 -8.28 12.52 13.34
N LEU A 345 -8.44 11.55 14.24
CA LEU A 345 -7.71 11.51 15.50
C LEU A 345 -6.75 10.33 15.50
N SER A 346 -5.50 10.56 15.90
CA SER A 346 -4.52 9.49 15.94
C SER A 346 -4.81 8.46 17.03
N ILE A 347 -4.59 7.19 16.72
CA ILE A 347 -4.55 6.09 17.68
C ILE A 347 -3.06 5.84 17.99
N PRO A 348 -2.61 6.07 19.24
CA PRO A 348 -1.24 5.76 19.64
C PRO A 348 -0.92 4.26 19.49
N TYR A 349 0.36 3.91 19.38
CA TYR A 349 0.76 2.50 19.31
C TYR A 349 0.78 1.86 20.70
N PRO A 350 0.02 0.78 20.96
CA PRO A 350 0.07 0.09 22.24
C PRO A 350 1.36 -0.73 22.28
N LYS A 351 2.23 -0.43 23.24
CA LYS A 351 3.55 -1.09 23.37
C LYS A 351 3.46 -2.61 23.27
N SER A 352 4.40 -3.20 22.55
CA SER A 352 4.42 -4.63 22.23
C SER A 352 5.05 -5.51 23.32
N LYS A 353 5.76 -4.90 24.28
CA LYS A 353 6.57 -5.58 25.29
C LYS A 353 6.32 -5.01 26.68
N GLY A 354 6.67 -5.81 27.69
CA GLY A 354 6.58 -5.43 29.09
C GLY A 354 5.15 -5.46 29.64
N THR A 355 4.85 -4.55 30.56
CA THR A 355 3.62 -4.54 31.35
C THR A 355 2.75 -3.35 30.99
N ILE A 356 1.48 -3.60 30.68
CA ILE A 356 0.44 -2.59 30.53
C ILE A 356 -0.20 -2.34 31.90
N VAL A 357 -0.28 -1.06 32.28
CA VAL A 357 -0.90 -0.60 33.52
C VAL A 357 -2.24 0.10 33.20
N LYS A 358 -3.33 -0.40 33.76
CA LYS A 358 -4.69 0.16 33.61
C LYS A 358 -4.86 1.41 34.50
N LEU A 359 -5.91 2.19 34.27
CA LEU A 359 -6.21 3.39 35.06
C LEU A 359 -6.39 3.11 36.56
N ASN A 360 -6.89 1.93 36.92
CA ASN A 360 -7.05 1.49 38.30
C ASN A 360 -5.76 0.90 38.91
N GLY A 361 -4.62 1.00 38.22
CA GLY A 361 -3.33 0.45 38.66
C GLY A 361 -3.13 -1.04 38.40
N ALA A 362 -4.15 -1.77 37.91
CA ALA A 362 -4.00 -3.19 37.56
C ALA A 362 -2.97 -3.37 36.45
N LYS A 363 -2.15 -4.42 36.57
CA LYS A 363 -1.03 -4.72 35.67
C LYS A 363 -1.31 -6.01 34.90
N GLU A 364 -1.03 -6.01 33.61
CA GLU A 364 -1.09 -7.20 32.77
C GLU A 364 0.05 -7.20 31.75
N ALA A 365 0.46 -8.38 31.26
CA ALA A 365 1.46 -8.46 30.20
C ALA A 365 0.92 -7.83 28.91
N ALA A 366 1.79 -7.22 28.11
CA ALA A 366 1.49 -6.60 26.81
C ALA A 366 1.15 -7.62 25.70
N THR A 367 0.23 -8.54 25.99
CA THR A 367 -0.28 -9.53 25.02
C THR A 367 -1.08 -8.84 23.92
N LEU A 368 -1.25 -9.53 22.78
CA LEU A 368 -2.11 -9.06 21.69
C LEU A 368 -3.52 -8.67 22.20
N GLN A 369 -4.13 -9.50 23.05
CA GLN A 369 -5.45 -9.22 23.63
C GLN A 369 -5.47 -7.98 24.52
N ALA A 370 -4.45 -7.77 25.36
CA ALA A 370 -4.36 -6.59 26.22
C ALA A 370 -4.20 -5.30 25.39
N ARG A 371 -3.39 -5.36 24.32
CA ARG A 371 -3.20 -4.25 23.37
C ARG A 371 -4.48 -3.92 22.61
N GLU A 372 -5.22 -4.94 22.15
CA GLU A 372 -6.55 -4.77 21.53
C GLU A 372 -7.55 -4.10 22.48
N ASN A 373 -7.59 -4.55 23.74
CA ASN A 373 -8.48 -3.97 24.75
C ASN A 373 -8.18 -2.48 24.98
N MET A 374 -6.89 -2.12 25.01
CA MET A 374 -6.44 -0.74 25.17
C MET A 374 -6.84 0.15 23.99
N VAL A 375 -6.66 -0.33 22.75
CA VAL A 375 -7.11 0.39 21.54
C VAL A 375 -8.63 0.54 21.53
N LYS A 376 -9.37 -0.51 21.89
CA LYS A 376 -10.84 -0.46 21.96
C LYS A 376 -11.32 0.56 22.99
N TRP A 377 -10.74 0.54 24.20
CA TRP A 377 -11.04 1.53 25.24
C TRP A 377 -10.75 2.96 24.76
N TYR A 378 -9.62 3.18 24.09
CA TYR A 378 -9.25 4.50 23.56
C TYR A 378 -10.28 5.01 22.56
N ILE A 379 -10.63 4.22 21.55
CA ILE A 379 -11.61 4.57 20.52
C ILE A 379 -12.96 4.93 21.17
N GLN A 380 -13.44 4.10 22.10
CA GLN A 380 -14.71 4.33 22.80
C GLN A 380 -14.68 5.61 23.64
N THR A 381 -13.58 5.87 24.33
CA THR A 381 -13.41 7.07 25.16
C THR A 381 -13.36 8.32 24.29
N VAL A 382 -12.61 8.30 23.18
CA VAL A 382 -12.56 9.39 22.21
C VAL A 382 -13.93 9.68 21.60
N GLN A 383 -14.71 8.66 21.23
CA GLN A 383 -16.07 8.85 20.71
C GLN A 383 -17.00 9.49 21.74
N SER A 384 -16.93 9.04 22.99
CA SER A 384 -17.70 9.62 24.09
C SER A 384 -17.34 11.10 24.30
N ARG A 385 -16.04 11.43 24.33
CA ARG A 385 -15.54 12.81 24.44
C ARG A 385 -15.99 13.67 23.26
N TRP A 386 -15.88 13.16 22.03
CA TRP A 386 -16.35 13.85 20.82
C TRP A 386 -17.84 14.17 20.87
N ASN A 387 -18.68 13.19 21.21
CA ASN A 387 -20.12 13.38 21.29
C ASN A 387 -20.49 14.40 22.37
N LYS A 388 -19.80 14.38 23.52
CA LYS A 388 -20.00 15.35 24.60
C LYS A 388 -19.57 16.77 24.19
N ALA A 389 -18.49 16.90 23.42
CA ALA A 389 -17.97 18.20 22.97
C ALA A 389 -18.93 18.91 22.00
N GLY A 390 -19.73 18.16 21.24
CA GLY A 390 -20.83 18.73 20.44
C GLY A 390 -20.38 19.69 19.33
N TYR A 391 -19.20 19.46 18.74
CA TYR A 391 -18.66 20.31 17.67
C TYR A 391 -19.61 20.36 16.46
N LYS A 392 -20.08 21.56 16.11
CA LYS A 392 -21.06 21.77 15.02
C LYS A 392 -20.42 21.89 13.64
N ASN A 393 -19.23 22.47 13.58
CA ASN A 393 -18.52 22.80 12.34
C ASN A 393 -17.37 21.83 12.04
N MET A 394 -17.31 20.71 12.76
CA MET A 394 -16.30 19.69 12.56
C MET A 394 -16.97 18.32 12.54
N LYS A 395 -16.47 17.43 11.68
CA LYS A 395 -16.95 16.05 11.57
C LYS A 395 -15.82 15.08 11.87
N LEU A 396 -15.96 14.27 12.92
CA LEU A 396 -15.05 13.13 13.15
C LEU A 396 -15.32 12.05 12.11
N VAL A 397 -14.46 11.98 11.10
CA VAL A 397 -14.57 11.04 9.98
C VAL A 397 -13.89 9.71 10.30
N GLY A 398 -12.77 9.76 11.02
CA GLY A 398 -11.97 8.57 11.21
C GLY A 398 -10.84 8.67 12.22
N TYR A 399 -9.97 7.66 12.14
CA TYR A 399 -8.79 7.51 12.96
C TYR A 399 -7.55 7.33 12.09
N TYR A 400 -6.44 7.86 12.57
CA TYR A 400 -5.12 7.72 11.97
C TYR A 400 -4.28 6.76 12.82
N TRP A 401 -3.76 5.68 12.25
CA TRP A 401 -2.85 4.80 12.99
C TRP A 401 -1.46 5.42 13.10
N LEU A 402 -0.98 5.65 14.32
CA LEU A 402 0.27 6.39 14.54
C LEU A 402 1.51 5.66 14.02
N ASN A 403 1.58 4.33 14.18
CA ASN A 403 2.79 3.60 13.85
C ASN A 403 2.93 3.42 12.33
N GLU A 404 4.04 3.88 11.78
CA GLU A 404 4.25 3.94 10.32
C GLU A 404 4.59 2.57 9.70
N THR A 405 4.98 1.58 10.53
CA THR A 405 5.37 0.24 10.06
C THR A 405 4.72 -0.85 10.89
N VAL A 406 4.25 -1.91 10.23
CA VAL A 406 3.77 -3.12 10.90
C VAL A 406 4.93 -4.11 10.95
N ILE A 407 5.45 -4.44 12.14
CA ILE A 407 6.78 -5.07 12.26
C ILE A 407 6.75 -6.59 12.47
N ASN A 408 5.60 -7.17 12.83
CA ASN A 408 5.46 -8.61 13.08
C ASN A 408 4.01 -9.08 12.94
N ALA A 409 3.78 -10.39 12.98
CA ALA A 409 2.46 -11.01 12.82
C ALA A 409 1.44 -10.58 13.88
N ASN A 410 1.86 -10.32 15.13
CA ASN A 410 0.94 -9.81 16.16
C ASN A 410 0.48 -8.39 15.84
N ASP A 411 1.34 -7.55 15.28
CA ASP A 411 0.97 -6.19 14.87
C ASP A 411 0.05 -6.20 13.65
N GLU A 412 0.26 -7.12 12.71
CA GLU A 412 -0.66 -7.32 11.59
C GLU A 412 -2.07 -7.69 12.07
N LEU A 413 -2.17 -8.64 13.01
CA LEU A 413 -3.45 -9.01 13.62
C LEU A 413 -4.06 -7.84 14.40
N LEU A 414 -3.25 -7.10 15.17
CA LEU A 414 -3.70 -5.95 15.94
C LEU A 414 -4.28 -4.85 15.03
N VAL A 415 -3.57 -4.49 13.96
CA VAL A 415 -4.01 -3.45 13.02
C VAL A 415 -5.29 -3.90 12.30
N THR A 416 -5.36 -5.16 11.84
CA THR A 416 -6.54 -5.70 11.17
C THR A 416 -7.77 -5.68 12.09
N LYS A 417 -7.62 -6.08 13.36
CA LYS A 417 -8.70 -6.01 14.35
C LYS A 417 -9.06 -4.57 14.73
N THR A 418 -8.08 -3.66 14.73
CA THR A 418 -8.31 -2.23 14.94
C THR A 418 -9.15 -1.66 13.80
N ALA A 419 -8.84 -1.98 12.54
CA ALA A 419 -9.61 -1.59 11.38
C ALA A 419 -11.07 -2.05 11.49
N GLN A 420 -11.29 -3.33 11.83
CA GLN A 420 -12.64 -3.88 12.06
C GLN A 420 -13.40 -3.10 13.13
N ASN A 421 -12.77 -2.79 14.27
CA ASN A 421 -13.40 -2.01 15.34
C ASN A 421 -13.73 -0.57 14.87
N VAL A 422 -12.82 0.08 14.13
CA VAL A 422 -13.07 1.41 13.54
C VAL A 422 -14.26 1.36 12.58
N HIS A 423 -14.34 0.35 11.72
CA HIS A 423 -15.39 0.21 10.70
C HIS A 423 -16.76 -0.13 11.29
N VAL A 424 -16.84 -0.93 12.36
CA VAL A 424 -18.10 -1.19 13.09
C VAL A 424 -18.74 0.11 13.57
N ASN A 425 -17.91 1.11 13.91
CA ASN A 425 -18.36 2.44 14.31
C ASN A 425 -18.61 3.40 13.13
N LYS A 426 -18.65 2.89 11.89
CA LYS A 426 -18.83 3.64 10.65
C LYS A 426 -17.81 4.78 10.47
N LYS A 427 -16.59 4.56 10.96
CA LYS A 427 -15.47 5.49 10.84
C LYS A 427 -14.47 4.98 9.80
N LYS A 428 -13.62 5.89 9.32
CA LYS A 428 -12.54 5.59 8.38
C LYS A 428 -11.23 5.34 9.11
N PHE A 429 -10.40 4.46 8.57
CA PHE A 429 -9.10 4.13 9.14
C PHE A 429 -7.99 4.44 8.14
N ILE A 430 -7.04 5.30 8.50
CA ILE A 430 -5.97 5.72 7.61
C ILE A 430 -4.61 5.65 8.30
N TYR A 431 -3.54 5.73 7.52
CA TYR A 431 -2.19 5.95 8.04
C TYR A 431 -1.27 6.54 6.96
N ALA A 432 -0.11 7.05 7.37
CA ALA A 432 0.97 7.44 6.48
C ALA A 432 2.22 6.62 6.82
N PRO A 433 2.62 5.66 5.96
CA PRO A 433 3.85 4.90 6.14
C PRO A 433 5.06 5.60 5.50
N HIS A 434 6.25 5.40 6.06
CA HIS A 434 7.49 5.85 5.43
C HIS A 434 7.87 5.01 4.20
N SER A 435 8.55 5.63 3.22
CA SER A 435 9.02 5.00 1.96
C SER A 435 10.00 3.82 2.11
N LEU A 436 10.37 3.48 3.33
CA LEU A 436 11.24 2.33 3.63
C LEU A 436 10.49 1.22 4.37
N SER A 437 9.17 1.36 4.55
CA SER A 437 8.35 0.37 5.23
C SER A 437 8.25 -0.88 4.37
N THR A 438 8.65 -2.03 4.91
CA THR A 438 8.84 -3.27 4.15
C THR A 438 7.54 -3.99 3.77
N ASN A 439 6.40 -3.50 4.23
CA ASN A 439 5.08 -4.13 4.06
C ASN A 439 3.98 -3.12 3.72
N PHE A 440 4.37 -2.02 3.08
CA PHE A 440 3.45 -0.99 2.64
C PHE A 440 2.37 -1.52 1.69
N ASP A 441 2.74 -2.45 0.81
CA ASP A 441 1.87 -3.13 -0.15
C ASP A 441 0.65 -3.81 0.49
N ASN A 442 0.73 -4.16 1.77
CA ASN A 442 -0.34 -4.83 2.51
C ASN A 442 -1.38 -3.90 3.15
N TRP A 443 -1.30 -2.58 2.93
CA TRP A 443 -2.19 -1.64 3.63
C TRP A 443 -3.70 -1.92 3.46
N LYS A 444 -4.12 -2.35 2.25
CA LYS A 444 -5.51 -2.72 1.98
C LYS A 444 -5.90 -3.97 2.75
N TYR A 445 -4.98 -4.92 2.85
CA TYR A 445 -5.19 -6.17 3.57
C TYR A 445 -5.35 -5.92 5.07
N TYR A 446 -4.58 -4.98 5.63
CA TYR A 446 -4.71 -4.54 7.02
C TYR A 446 -6.03 -3.79 7.31
N GLY A 447 -6.82 -3.47 6.28
CA GLY A 447 -8.13 -2.85 6.42
C GLY A 447 -8.11 -1.32 6.51
N PHE A 448 -7.01 -0.66 6.13
CA PHE A 448 -7.03 0.80 5.99
C PHE A 448 -7.94 1.21 4.81
N ASP A 449 -8.72 2.27 4.99
CA ASP A 449 -9.48 2.95 3.94
C ASP A 449 -8.58 3.86 3.07
N GLY A 450 -7.42 4.26 3.61
CA GLY A 450 -6.45 5.05 2.86
C GLY A 450 -5.05 5.03 3.47
N ALA A 451 -4.06 5.03 2.59
CA ALA A 451 -2.64 5.04 2.92
C ALA A 451 -1.94 6.17 2.16
N TYR A 452 -1.09 6.94 2.83
CA TYR A 452 -0.40 8.09 2.25
C TYR A 452 1.12 7.93 2.42
N LEU A 453 1.82 7.48 1.38
CA LEU A 453 3.24 7.19 1.46
C LEU A 453 4.06 8.47 1.69
N GLN A 454 4.98 8.43 2.65
CA GLN A 454 5.92 9.52 2.97
C GLN A 454 7.25 9.35 2.22
N PRO A 455 7.54 10.19 1.20
CA PRO A 455 8.76 10.07 0.42
C PRO A 455 10.04 10.26 1.23
N ASN A 456 10.01 11.03 2.32
CA ASN A 456 11.16 11.47 3.12
C ASN A 456 12.25 12.20 2.30
N ALA A 457 11.85 12.88 1.22
CA ALA A 457 12.73 13.62 0.31
C ALA A 457 13.05 15.05 0.77
N PHE A 458 12.44 15.52 1.87
CA PHE A 458 12.62 16.89 2.40
C PHE A 458 13.99 17.16 3.07
N ARG A 459 14.77 16.11 3.32
CA ARG A 459 16.02 16.18 4.10
C ARG A 459 17.10 16.99 3.37
N LEU A 460 17.73 17.93 4.05
CA LEU A 460 18.73 18.86 3.47
C LEU A 460 19.95 18.16 2.84
N HIS A 461 20.36 17.00 3.35
CA HIS A 461 21.56 16.27 2.90
C HIS A 461 21.25 15.02 2.08
N LEU A 462 20.03 14.92 1.53
CA LEU A 462 19.69 13.79 0.69
C LEU A 462 20.41 13.91 -0.65
N LYS A 463 21.15 12.86 -1.04
CA LYS A 463 21.96 12.85 -2.26
C LYS A 463 21.13 13.07 -3.54
N ASP A 464 20.01 12.34 -3.68
CA ASP A 464 19.19 12.31 -4.89
C ASP A 464 17.69 12.47 -4.55
N PRO A 465 17.22 13.68 -4.19
CA PRO A 465 15.84 13.91 -3.76
C PRO A 465 14.81 13.67 -4.87
N GLU A 466 15.14 13.97 -6.14
CA GLU A 466 14.27 13.69 -7.28
C GLU A 466 14.08 12.19 -7.53
N ALA A 467 15.17 11.42 -7.46
CA ALA A 467 15.09 9.97 -7.58
C ALA A 467 14.22 9.38 -6.45
N ARG A 468 14.33 9.91 -5.23
CA ARG A 468 13.49 9.52 -4.10
C ARG A 468 12.01 9.82 -4.35
N LEU A 469 11.69 10.99 -4.88
CA LEU A 469 10.30 11.36 -5.21
C LEU A 469 9.76 10.52 -6.35
N HIS A 470 10.50 10.33 -7.45
CA HIS A 470 10.08 9.46 -8.55
C HIS A 470 9.78 8.04 -8.06
N LYS A 471 10.63 7.49 -7.18
CA LYS A 471 10.39 6.19 -6.56
C LYS A 471 9.11 6.18 -5.72
N ALA A 472 8.91 7.15 -4.84
CA ALA A 472 7.73 7.20 -3.99
C ALA A 472 6.42 7.33 -4.80
N PHE A 473 6.38 8.20 -5.81
CA PHE A 473 5.21 8.34 -6.68
C PHE A 473 4.92 7.07 -7.49
N LEU A 474 5.97 6.39 -7.97
CA LEU A 474 5.85 5.09 -8.63
C LEU A 474 5.31 4.01 -7.69
N GLU A 475 5.86 3.90 -6.48
CA GLU A 475 5.36 2.99 -5.44
C GLU A 475 3.91 3.28 -5.09
N ALA A 476 3.50 4.56 -5.09
CA ALA A 476 2.12 4.92 -4.85
C ALA A 476 1.18 4.51 -5.99
N GLN A 477 1.62 4.62 -7.25
CA GLN A 477 0.88 4.08 -8.39
C GLN A 477 0.73 2.55 -8.31
N ILE A 478 1.80 1.85 -7.94
CA ILE A 478 1.84 0.38 -7.85
C ILE A 478 0.89 -0.12 -6.76
N ASN A 479 0.97 0.48 -5.57
CA ASN A 479 0.18 0.06 -4.39
C ASN A 479 -1.21 0.69 -4.34
N GLY A 480 -1.52 1.58 -5.29
CA GLY A 480 -2.74 2.35 -5.34
C GLY A 480 -2.94 3.18 -4.08
N SER A 481 -1.88 3.82 -3.59
CA SER A 481 -1.86 4.66 -2.40
C SER A 481 -1.83 6.16 -2.76
N GLY A 482 -2.10 7.02 -1.77
CA GLY A 482 -1.82 8.45 -1.86
C GLY A 482 -0.36 8.75 -1.49
N ILE A 483 0.00 10.03 -1.54
CA ILE A 483 1.34 10.54 -1.17
C ILE A 483 1.18 11.64 -0.13
N THR A 484 2.11 11.73 0.81
CA THR A 484 2.25 12.93 1.63
C THR A 484 3.19 13.95 0.97
N LEU A 485 2.80 15.22 1.03
CA LEU A 485 3.69 16.34 0.76
C LEU A 485 4.31 16.78 2.08
N GLU A 486 5.61 16.55 2.22
CA GLU A 486 6.31 16.79 3.47
C GLU A 486 7.01 18.14 3.44
N ILE A 487 6.70 18.93 4.45
CA ILE A 487 7.30 20.21 4.79
C ILE A 487 8.00 20.00 6.12
N ASP A 488 9.33 20.10 6.13
CA ASP A 488 10.06 19.99 7.39
C ASP A 488 9.81 21.21 8.29
N THR A 489 10.07 21.07 9.58
CA THR A 489 10.12 22.21 10.50
C THR A 489 11.50 22.87 10.43
N TYR A 490 11.79 23.57 9.34
CA TYR A 490 13.00 24.38 9.22
C TYR A 490 13.01 25.54 10.22
N SER A 491 14.13 25.73 10.93
CA SER A 491 14.36 26.95 11.70
C SER A 491 14.45 28.20 10.79
N PRO A 492 14.36 29.43 11.33
CA PRO A 492 14.58 30.66 10.57
C PRO A 492 15.81 30.64 9.66
N HIS A 493 16.94 30.10 10.12
CA HIS A 493 18.19 30.05 9.35
C HIS A 493 18.25 28.89 8.35
N GLN A 494 17.41 27.87 8.49
CA GLN A 494 17.37 26.72 7.58
C GLN A 494 16.35 26.88 6.45
N MET A 495 15.37 27.77 6.60
CA MET A 495 14.25 27.89 5.66
C MET A 495 14.69 28.12 4.21
N ALA A 496 15.74 28.91 3.98
CA ALA A 496 16.26 29.17 2.63
C ALA A 496 16.80 27.90 1.96
N ALA A 497 17.49 27.04 2.72
CA ALA A 497 17.99 25.77 2.23
C ALA A 497 16.89 24.71 2.09
N GLY A 498 15.83 24.82 2.90
CA GLY A 498 14.71 23.89 2.94
C GLY A 498 13.64 24.16 1.86
N LEU A 499 13.46 25.42 1.45
CA LEU A 499 12.45 25.82 0.48
C LEU A 499 12.55 25.02 -0.84
N PRO A 500 13.72 24.85 -1.49
CA PRO A 500 13.82 24.05 -2.71
C PRO A 500 13.36 22.60 -2.55
N ASN A 501 13.47 22.03 -1.34
CA ASN A 501 12.96 20.70 -1.09
C ASN A 501 11.43 20.67 -1.08
N PHE A 502 10.79 21.64 -0.43
CA PHE A 502 9.33 21.76 -0.45
C PHE A 502 8.80 22.04 -1.87
N GLU A 503 9.44 22.94 -2.61
CA GLU A 503 9.08 23.26 -3.99
C GLU A 503 9.09 22.02 -4.88
N ARG A 504 10.09 21.15 -4.71
CA ARG A 504 10.18 19.89 -5.44
C ARG A 504 9.00 18.96 -5.18
N TYR A 505 8.44 18.93 -3.96
CA TYR A 505 7.21 18.17 -3.68
C TYR A 505 6.02 18.73 -4.45
N ILE A 506 5.87 20.06 -4.52
CA ILE A 506 4.80 20.74 -5.27
C ILE A 506 4.95 20.44 -6.77
N GLU A 507 6.16 20.59 -7.32
CA GLU A 507 6.45 20.29 -8.73
C GLU A 507 6.11 18.84 -9.08
N PHE A 508 6.50 17.89 -8.22
CA PHE A 508 6.15 16.48 -8.42
C PHE A 508 4.64 16.23 -8.31
N ALA A 509 3.94 16.91 -7.40
CA ALA A 509 2.48 16.83 -7.32
C ALA A 509 1.81 17.30 -8.63
N HIS A 510 2.32 18.36 -9.28
CA HIS A 510 1.83 18.78 -10.60
C HIS A 510 2.20 17.76 -11.70
N LYS A 511 3.47 17.37 -11.77
CA LYS A 511 4.04 16.46 -12.78
C LYS A 511 3.33 15.10 -12.80
N TYR A 512 2.95 14.59 -11.62
CA TYR A 512 2.18 13.36 -11.45
C TYR A 512 0.66 13.57 -11.34
N GLN A 513 0.17 14.79 -11.57
CA GLN A 513 -1.27 15.14 -11.64
C GLN A 513 -2.05 14.84 -10.34
N LEU A 514 -1.42 15.06 -9.19
CA LEU A 514 -1.99 14.85 -7.86
C LEU A 514 -2.77 16.07 -7.34
N VAL A 515 -2.46 17.27 -7.84
CA VAL A 515 -3.14 18.51 -7.43
C VAL A 515 -4.65 18.42 -7.70
N GLY A 516 -5.46 18.81 -6.72
CA GLY A 516 -6.92 18.71 -6.77
C GLY A 516 -7.49 17.29 -6.65
N GLN A 517 -6.65 16.28 -6.37
CA GLN A 517 -7.11 14.90 -6.17
C GLN A 517 -7.29 14.54 -4.69
N SER A 518 -6.17 14.36 -3.98
CA SER A 518 -6.09 14.12 -2.55
C SER A 518 -4.65 14.38 -2.11
N LEU A 519 -4.44 15.49 -1.40
CA LEU A 519 -3.15 15.89 -0.87
C LEU A 519 -3.18 15.71 0.64
N LEU A 520 -2.14 15.10 1.19
CA LEU A 520 -1.93 15.06 2.63
C LEU A 520 -0.63 15.75 2.98
N PHE A 521 -0.68 16.82 3.77
CA PHE A 521 0.49 17.60 4.13
C PHE A 521 1.01 17.22 5.50
N TYR A 522 2.30 16.95 5.58
CA TYR A 522 3.02 16.74 6.82
C TYR A 522 3.90 17.97 7.05
N GLN A 523 3.68 18.74 8.12
CA GLN A 523 4.38 20.02 8.31
C GLN A 523 5.26 20.11 9.57
N GLY A 524 5.36 19.02 10.33
CA GLY A 524 5.89 19.05 11.68
C GLY A 524 5.03 19.90 12.63
N THR A 525 5.60 20.89 13.31
CA THR A 525 4.92 21.63 14.39
C THR A 525 4.02 22.77 13.92
N ASP A 526 4.58 23.71 13.16
CA ASP A 526 3.96 25.03 12.92
C ASP A 526 4.41 25.68 11.61
N MET A 527 4.99 24.91 10.69
CA MET A 527 5.64 25.47 9.51
C MET A 527 4.67 26.27 8.63
N ILE A 528 3.46 25.77 8.38
CA ILE A 528 2.47 26.49 7.55
C ILE A 528 2.05 27.80 8.23
N HIS A 529 1.89 27.79 9.55
CA HIS A 529 1.62 29.01 10.32
C HIS A 529 2.76 30.04 10.19
N ARG A 530 4.02 29.59 10.26
CA ARG A 530 5.18 30.48 10.09
C ARG A 530 5.30 31.00 8.66
N MET A 531 5.09 30.16 7.66
CA MET A 531 5.05 30.56 6.24
C MET A 531 4.03 31.68 6.00
N ALA A 532 2.84 31.61 6.62
CA ALA A 532 1.80 32.61 6.43
C ALA A 532 2.06 33.94 7.17
N ASN A 533 2.70 33.89 8.33
CA ASN A 533 2.83 35.06 9.21
C ASN A 533 4.18 35.78 9.11
N TYR A 534 5.24 35.10 8.67
CA TYR A 534 6.55 35.72 8.51
C TYR A 534 6.63 36.33 7.10
N ARG A 535 6.40 37.65 7.00
CA ARG A 535 6.32 38.41 5.74
C ARG A 535 7.68 38.66 5.05
N GLN A 536 8.65 37.78 5.26
CA GLN A 536 9.98 37.89 4.68
C GLN A 536 10.27 36.64 3.86
N SER A 537 10.97 36.81 2.74
CA SER A 537 11.55 35.68 2.00
C SER A 537 12.44 34.87 2.96
N PRO A 538 12.38 33.52 2.97
CA PRO A 538 11.67 32.64 2.02
C PRO A 538 10.26 32.21 2.44
N TYR A 539 9.72 32.72 3.56
CA TYR A 539 8.47 32.23 4.15
C TYR A 539 7.25 32.62 3.32
N GLU A 540 7.16 33.89 2.92
CA GLU A 540 6.06 34.40 2.11
C GLU A 540 5.98 33.68 0.75
N GLU A 541 7.13 33.47 0.09
CA GLU A 541 7.22 32.72 -1.16
C GLU A 541 6.72 31.27 -0.99
N ALA A 542 7.12 30.61 0.10
CA ALA A 542 6.67 29.25 0.39
C ALA A 542 5.15 29.18 0.60
N TYR A 543 4.56 30.15 1.29
CA TYR A 543 3.11 30.20 1.50
C TYR A 543 2.35 30.48 0.19
N GLN A 544 2.87 31.35 -0.67
CA GLN A 544 2.29 31.58 -2.00
C GLN A 544 2.32 30.30 -2.84
N LYS A 545 3.43 29.54 -2.80
CA LYS A 545 3.54 28.24 -3.49
C LYS A 545 2.63 27.17 -2.90
N LEU A 546 2.47 27.11 -1.58
CA LEU A 546 1.51 26.22 -0.95
C LEU A 546 0.08 26.54 -1.41
N THR A 547 -0.30 27.81 -1.34
CA THR A 547 -1.69 28.24 -1.60
C THR A 547 -2.06 28.25 -3.08
N SER A 548 -1.09 28.17 -4.00
CA SER A 548 -1.35 27.99 -5.44
C SER A 548 -1.85 26.57 -5.80
N LEU A 549 -1.72 25.60 -4.90
CA LEU A 549 -2.25 24.24 -5.05
C LEU A 549 -3.78 24.15 -4.86
N PHE A 550 -4.39 25.21 -4.35
CA PHE A 550 -5.81 25.33 -4.00
C PHE A 550 -6.47 26.40 -4.87
#